data_AF-A0A954F6P0-F1
#
_entry.id   AF-A0A954F6P0-F1
#
_cell.length_a   1.000
_cell.length_b   1.000
_cell.length_c   1.000
_cell.angle_alpha   90.00
_cell.angle_beta   90.00
_cell.angle_gamma   90.00
#
_symmetry.space_group_name_H-M   'P 1'
#
loop_
_entity.id
_entity.type
_entity.pdbx_description
1 polymer ?
#
loop_
_entity_poly.entity_id
_entity_poly.type
_entity_poly.pdbx_seq_one_letter_code
_entity_poly.pdbx_strand_id
1 'polypeptide(L)'
;MSHYLLPELDPIPFRFRQEPADFVVHEVQGEIPSGEGEHLYIHIEKTGLTTEQAVRVLGRALGRPAEAFGYAGRKDKQAISRQWLSVQGGDAQDLAKLHNTHITVLEVTRGASKLRRGAHGGNRFRLRLRALDSARRDDVEAVFAALREHGLPNRFGEQRYGGGGMNAELGRYLVEGKARDYLLGYLCEAHAGCSPGLEPLRGALQSDDKAEWRRAGSQAQDVPRIAGPVAAQMARRPGDFDSLL
;
A
#
# COMPACT_ATOMS: atom_id res chain seq x y z
N MET A 1 -12.06 -15.92 21.75
CA MET A 1 -11.46 -17.15 21.19
C MET A 1 -10.01 -16.84 20.87
N SER A 2 -9.06 -17.65 21.34
CA SER A 2 -7.63 -17.45 21.05
C SER A 2 -7.42 -17.42 19.54
N HIS A 3 -6.82 -16.36 19.01
CA HIS A 3 -6.55 -16.17 17.58
C HIS A 3 -5.22 -16.82 17.15
N TYR A 4 -4.63 -17.64 18.02
CA TYR A 4 -3.34 -18.28 17.80
C TYR A 4 -3.52 -19.69 17.23
N LEU A 5 -2.58 -20.09 16.37
CA LEU A 5 -2.58 -21.41 15.72
C LEU A 5 -2.45 -22.55 16.74
N LEU A 6 -1.67 -22.32 17.80
CA LEU A 6 -1.47 -23.22 18.94
C LEU A 6 -1.95 -22.48 20.20
N PRO A 7 -3.26 -22.52 20.52
CA PRO A 7 -3.83 -21.77 21.64
C PRO A 7 -3.32 -22.23 23.02
N GLU A 8 -2.72 -23.41 23.10
CA GLU A 8 -2.11 -24.00 24.29
C GLU A 8 -0.72 -23.45 24.62
N LEU A 9 -0.06 -22.78 23.68
CA LEU A 9 1.26 -22.17 23.90
C LEU A 9 1.11 -20.71 24.29
N ASP A 10 1.83 -20.31 25.36
CA ASP A 10 1.98 -18.90 25.69
C ASP A 10 2.67 -18.14 24.55
N PRO A 11 2.21 -16.92 24.21
CA PRO A 11 2.84 -16.11 23.17
C PRO A 11 4.35 -16.00 23.36
N ILE A 12 5.09 -16.34 22.31
CA ILE A 12 6.55 -16.33 22.34
C ILE A 12 7.02 -14.90 22.04
N PRO A 13 7.65 -14.18 22.99
CA PRO A 13 8.12 -12.84 22.75
C PRO A 13 9.32 -12.86 21.79
N PHE A 14 9.33 -11.92 20.84
CA PHE A 14 10.45 -11.68 19.95
C PHE A 14 10.48 -10.22 19.52
N ARG A 15 11.62 -9.81 18.96
CA ARG A 15 11.79 -8.55 18.23
C ARG A 15 11.88 -8.82 16.74
N PHE A 16 11.25 -7.97 15.95
CA PHE A 16 11.19 -8.09 14.49
C PHE A 16 11.34 -6.71 13.85
N ARG A 17 11.77 -6.66 12.59
CA ARG A 17 12.03 -5.42 11.83
C ARG A 17 12.90 -4.42 12.59
N GLN A 18 13.95 -4.90 13.25
CA GLN A 18 14.91 -4.02 13.96
C GLN A 18 15.84 -3.32 12.96
N GLU A 19 16.16 -4.01 11.86
CA GLU A 19 16.90 -3.48 10.73
C GLU A 19 16.33 -4.00 9.39
N PRO A 20 16.60 -3.37 8.24
CA PRO A 20 16.07 -3.81 6.94
C PRO A 20 16.38 -5.28 6.61
N ALA A 21 17.52 -5.80 7.04
CA ALA A 21 17.92 -7.19 6.81
C ALA A 21 17.06 -8.22 7.56
N ASP A 22 16.28 -7.80 8.56
CA ASP A 22 15.33 -8.67 9.26
C ASP A 22 14.10 -8.99 8.42
N PHE A 23 13.84 -8.19 7.38
CA PHE A 23 12.69 -8.32 6.51
C PHE A 23 13.13 -8.31 5.05
N VAL A 24 13.40 -9.50 4.52
CA VAL A 24 13.80 -9.68 3.14
C VAL A 24 12.62 -10.19 2.33
N VAL A 25 12.32 -9.52 1.23
CA VAL A 25 11.19 -9.86 0.35
C VAL A 25 11.67 -9.98 -1.08
N HIS A 26 11.62 -11.18 -1.65
CA HIS A 26 11.91 -11.39 -3.06
C HIS A 26 10.61 -11.61 -3.82
N GLU A 27 10.38 -10.80 -4.85
CA GLU A 27 9.27 -11.02 -5.76
C GLU A 27 9.46 -12.33 -6.52
N VAL A 28 8.42 -13.17 -6.50
CA VAL A 28 8.34 -14.35 -7.37
C VAL A 28 7.63 -13.88 -8.62
N GLN A 29 8.36 -13.84 -9.73
CA GLN A 29 7.85 -13.38 -11.00
C GLN A 29 6.74 -14.32 -11.49
N GLY A 30 5.63 -13.77 -11.99
CA GLY A 30 4.56 -14.55 -12.62
C GLY A 30 4.96 -14.97 -14.03
N GLU A 31 5.18 -13.98 -14.91
CA GLU A 31 5.66 -14.19 -16.28
C GLU A 31 7.10 -13.72 -16.45
N ILE A 32 7.95 -14.59 -17.01
CA ILE A 32 9.36 -14.30 -17.30
C ILE A 32 9.43 -13.33 -18.49
N PRO A 33 10.28 -12.29 -18.45
CA PRO A 33 10.45 -11.38 -19.59
C PRO A 33 10.90 -12.14 -20.84
N SER A 34 10.35 -11.79 -22.00
CA SER A 34 10.60 -12.47 -23.28
C SER A 34 12.04 -12.37 -23.79
N GLY A 35 12.86 -11.47 -23.24
CA GLY A 35 14.21 -11.19 -23.74
C GLY A 35 14.24 -10.25 -24.94
N GLU A 36 13.07 -9.91 -25.49
CA GLU A 36 12.87 -9.03 -26.64
C GLU A 36 11.71 -8.05 -26.39
N GLY A 37 11.74 -6.89 -27.05
CA GLY A 37 10.69 -5.87 -26.99
C GLY A 37 11.19 -4.47 -26.57
N GLU A 38 10.27 -3.50 -26.56
CA GLU A 38 10.60 -2.09 -26.33
C GLU A 38 10.82 -1.73 -24.85
N HIS A 39 10.40 -2.60 -23.92
CA HIS A 39 10.54 -2.32 -22.50
C HIS A 39 11.85 -2.88 -21.95
N LEU A 40 12.59 -2.06 -21.20
CA LEU A 40 13.62 -2.55 -20.30
C LEU A 40 12.97 -3.14 -19.07
N TYR A 41 13.28 -4.40 -18.77
CA TYR A 41 12.98 -5.04 -17.51
C TYR A 41 14.23 -5.02 -16.64
N ILE A 42 14.07 -4.53 -15.42
CA ILE A 42 15.17 -4.26 -14.50
C ILE A 42 14.85 -4.96 -13.18
N HIS A 43 15.60 -6.01 -12.87
CA HIS A 43 15.55 -6.65 -11.58
C HIS A 43 16.45 -5.87 -10.63
N ILE A 44 15.86 -5.34 -9.57
CA ILE A 44 16.60 -4.57 -8.58
C ILE A 44 16.53 -5.22 -7.22
N GLU A 45 17.59 -5.05 -6.43
CA GLU A 45 17.53 -5.08 -4.98
C GLU A 45 17.51 -3.63 -4.48
N LYS A 46 16.60 -3.30 -3.56
CA LYS A 46 16.56 -2.00 -2.89
C LYS A 46 16.56 -2.14 -1.38
N THR A 47 17.18 -1.17 -0.71
CA THR A 47 17.23 -1.08 0.76
C THR A 47 16.97 0.35 1.21
N GLY A 48 16.01 0.55 2.12
CA GLY A 48 15.70 1.87 2.69
C GLY A 48 14.90 2.81 1.79
N LEU A 49 14.41 2.33 0.63
CA LEU A 49 13.61 3.08 -0.33
C LEU A 49 12.23 2.46 -0.54
N THR A 50 11.20 3.28 -0.76
CA THR A 50 9.95 2.81 -1.33
C THR A 50 10.14 2.43 -2.81
N THR A 51 9.22 1.66 -3.38
CA THR A 51 9.23 1.35 -4.82
C THR A 51 9.21 2.61 -5.68
N GLU A 52 8.42 3.62 -5.30
CA GLU A 52 8.36 4.91 -6.02
C GLU A 52 9.66 5.69 -5.96
N GLN A 53 10.34 5.69 -4.81
CA GLN A 53 11.65 6.33 -4.68
C GLN A 53 12.69 5.63 -5.57
N ALA A 54 12.68 4.30 -5.62
CA ALA A 54 13.56 3.54 -6.50
C ALA A 54 13.29 3.85 -7.99
N VAL A 55 12.01 3.92 -8.38
CA VAL A 55 11.60 4.34 -9.73
C VAL A 55 12.12 5.73 -10.09
N ARG A 56 12.05 6.70 -9.18
CA ARG A 56 12.58 8.06 -9.43
C ARG A 56 14.11 8.08 -9.60
N VAL A 57 14.83 7.24 -8.86
CA VAL A 57 16.29 7.11 -9.01
C VAL A 57 16.62 6.54 -10.40
N LEU A 58 15.99 5.42 -10.76
CA LEU A 58 16.20 4.77 -12.07
C LEU A 58 15.74 5.66 -13.23
N GLY A 59 14.61 6.37 -13.07
CA GLY A 59 14.10 7.29 -14.07
C GLY A 59 15.06 8.43 -14.38
N ARG A 60 15.74 8.99 -13.36
CA ARG A 60 16.80 9.98 -13.59
C ARG A 60 17.99 9.41 -14.36
N ALA A 61 18.40 8.18 -14.04
CA ALA A 61 19.50 7.52 -14.76
C ALA A 61 19.15 7.24 -16.23
N LEU A 62 17.90 6.84 -16.50
CA LEU A 62 17.42 6.46 -17.83
C LEU A 62 16.82 7.63 -18.65
N GLY A 63 16.73 8.83 -18.07
CA GLY A 63 16.02 9.96 -18.69
C GLY A 63 14.52 9.70 -18.91
N ARG A 64 13.88 8.92 -18.02
CA ARG A 64 12.47 8.52 -18.13
C ARG A 64 11.64 9.02 -16.94
N PRO A 65 10.40 9.49 -17.19
CA PRO A 65 9.49 9.91 -16.13
C PRO A 65 8.99 8.69 -15.33
N ALA A 66 8.61 8.88 -14.06
CA ALA A 66 8.20 7.79 -13.17
C ALA A 66 6.96 7.03 -13.68
N GLU A 67 6.09 7.74 -14.40
CA GLU A 67 4.87 7.24 -15.02
C GLU A 67 5.16 6.24 -16.14
N ALA A 68 6.35 6.31 -16.77
CA ALA A 68 6.78 5.33 -17.77
C ALA A 68 7.10 3.97 -17.14
N PHE A 69 7.33 3.90 -15.83
CA PHE A 69 7.64 2.66 -15.13
C PHE A 69 6.39 1.85 -14.78
N GLY A 70 6.54 0.54 -14.81
CA GLY A 70 5.56 -0.46 -14.40
C GLY A 70 6.17 -1.40 -13.36
N TYR A 71 5.35 -1.89 -12.44
CA TYR A 71 5.73 -2.84 -11.40
C TYR A 71 4.52 -3.62 -10.89
N ALA A 72 4.75 -4.88 -10.49
CA ALA A 72 3.70 -5.79 -10.07
C ALA A 72 3.11 -5.44 -8.69
N GLY A 73 3.92 -4.87 -7.80
CA GLY A 73 3.49 -4.44 -6.48
C GLY A 73 4.49 -3.47 -5.85
N ARG A 74 4.02 -2.80 -4.79
CA ARG A 74 4.89 -2.01 -3.92
C ARG A 74 5.59 -2.94 -2.93
N LYS A 75 6.82 -2.57 -2.54
CA LYS A 75 7.57 -3.26 -1.49
C LYS A 75 7.89 -2.27 -0.36
N ASP A 76 7.94 -2.78 0.88
CA ASP A 76 8.24 -1.99 2.07
C ASP A 76 9.55 -1.20 1.95
N LYS A 77 9.59 -0.01 2.58
CA LYS A 77 10.78 0.83 2.67
C LYS A 77 11.81 0.24 3.66
N GLN A 78 11.33 -0.24 4.80
CA GLN A 78 12.14 -0.83 5.87
C GLN A 78 12.33 -2.33 5.61
N ALA A 79 12.98 -2.65 4.50
CA ALA A 79 13.19 -4.01 4.01
C ALA A 79 14.39 -4.04 3.07
N ILE A 80 14.97 -5.21 2.89
CA ILE A 80 15.70 -5.54 1.67
C ILE A 80 14.69 -6.19 0.73
N SER A 81 14.45 -5.58 -0.43
CA SER A 81 13.46 -6.11 -1.36
C SER A 81 14.00 -6.26 -2.76
N ARG A 82 13.72 -7.41 -3.37
CA ARG A 82 13.97 -7.68 -4.78
C ARG A 82 12.67 -7.65 -5.56
N GLN A 83 12.65 -6.93 -6.67
CA GLN A 83 11.47 -6.81 -7.52
C GLN A 83 11.86 -6.47 -8.96
N TRP A 84 10.98 -6.84 -9.89
CA TRP A 84 11.09 -6.40 -11.27
C TRP A 84 10.41 -5.05 -11.46
N LEU A 85 11.04 -4.21 -12.26
CA LEU A 85 10.50 -2.98 -12.80
C LEU A 85 10.56 -3.05 -14.32
N SER A 86 9.58 -2.48 -15.01
CA SER A 86 9.64 -2.29 -16.46
C SER A 86 9.61 -0.81 -16.79
N VAL A 87 10.27 -0.38 -17.86
CA VAL A 87 10.15 0.99 -18.40
C VAL A 87 10.20 0.94 -19.92
N GLN A 88 9.37 1.73 -20.60
CA GLN A 88 9.40 1.80 -22.06
C GLN A 88 10.61 2.62 -22.51
N GLY A 89 11.41 2.05 -23.41
CA GLY A 89 12.67 2.65 -23.86
C GLY A 89 13.74 2.70 -22.78
N GLY A 90 14.77 3.52 -23.01
CA GLY A 90 15.97 3.59 -22.19
C GLY A 90 17.04 2.59 -22.64
N ASP A 91 18.27 2.84 -22.22
CA ASP A 91 19.42 1.98 -22.51
C ASP A 91 19.91 1.30 -21.22
N ALA A 92 20.17 -0.01 -21.31
CA ALA A 92 20.76 -0.77 -20.21
C ALA A 92 22.16 -0.23 -19.84
N GLN A 93 22.89 0.35 -20.80
CA GLN A 93 24.21 0.95 -20.57
C GLN A 93 24.16 2.15 -19.62
N ASP A 94 23.03 2.88 -19.57
CA ASP A 94 22.88 4.01 -18.65
C ASP A 94 22.73 3.54 -17.20
N LEU A 95 22.22 2.32 -16.98
CA LEU A 95 22.16 1.70 -15.65
C LEU A 95 23.53 1.26 -15.15
N ALA A 96 24.47 0.92 -16.04
CA ALA A 96 25.83 0.56 -15.64
C ALA A 96 26.57 1.74 -14.98
N LYS A 97 26.14 2.98 -15.25
CA LYS A 97 26.69 4.21 -14.66
C LYS A 97 26.01 4.59 -13.33
N LEU A 98 24.91 3.92 -12.98
CA LEU A 98 24.15 4.23 -11.77
C LEU A 98 24.94 3.81 -10.52
N HIS A 99 25.55 4.78 -9.86
CA HIS A 99 26.13 4.61 -8.54
C HIS A 99 25.09 5.00 -7.48
N ASN A 100 24.55 3.99 -6.78
CA ASN A 100 23.59 4.22 -5.71
C ASN A 100 23.78 3.20 -4.58
N THR A 101 23.90 3.68 -3.34
CA THR A 101 24.10 2.82 -2.15
C THR A 101 22.84 2.08 -1.72
N HIS A 102 21.67 2.47 -2.22
CA HIS A 102 20.37 1.93 -1.83
C HIS A 102 19.72 1.05 -2.90
N ILE A 103 20.30 0.98 -4.11
CA ILE A 103 19.77 0.22 -5.24
C ILE A 103 20.92 -0.53 -5.90
N THR A 104 20.75 -1.83 -6.06
CA THR A 104 21.61 -2.67 -6.89
C THR A 104 20.79 -3.21 -8.04
N VAL A 105 21.26 -2.98 -9.27
CA VAL A 105 20.69 -3.62 -10.46
C VAL A 105 21.27 -5.04 -10.53
N LEU A 106 20.40 -6.03 -10.39
CA LEU A 106 20.78 -7.45 -10.39
C LEU A 106 20.77 -8.04 -11.79
N GLU A 107 19.78 -7.64 -12.61
CA GLU A 107 19.57 -8.16 -13.95
C GLU A 107 18.86 -7.11 -14.80
N VAL A 108 19.19 -7.07 -16.09
CA VAL A 108 18.50 -6.26 -17.07
C VAL A 108 18.21 -7.12 -18.30
N THR A 109 16.96 -7.09 -18.77
CA THR A 109 16.52 -7.81 -19.96
C THR A 109 15.47 -6.98 -20.71
N ARG A 110 14.94 -7.50 -21.82
CA ARG A 110 13.85 -6.86 -22.57
C ARG A 110 12.52 -7.60 -22.37
N GLY A 111 11.43 -6.86 -22.54
CA GLY A 111 10.09 -7.41 -22.57
C GLY A 111 9.18 -6.67 -23.54
N ALA A 112 8.16 -7.38 -24.01
CA ALA A 112 7.22 -6.86 -25.01
C ALA A 112 6.24 -5.81 -24.46
N SER A 113 6.00 -5.77 -23.15
CA SER A 113 4.98 -4.90 -22.56
C SER A 113 5.38 -4.33 -21.21
N LYS A 114 4.62 -3.33 -20.75
CA LYS A 114 4.77 -2.76 -19.41
C LYS A 114 4.28 -3.73 -18.34
N LEU A 115 5.07 -3.95 -17.30
CA LEU A 115 4.71 -4.74 -16.13
C LEU A 115 3.50 -4.14 -15.42
N ARG A 116 2.42 -4.92 -15.30
CA ARG A 116 1.14 -4.51 -14.72
C ARG A 116 1.08 -4.82 -13.23
N ARG A 117 0.28 -4.04 -12.49
CA ARG A 117 -0.02 -4.33 -11.09
C ARG A 117 -0.67 -5.72 -10.98
N GLY A 118 -0.26 -6.49 -9.97
CA GLY A 118 -0.74 -7.85 -9.75
C GLY A 118 -0.05 -8.94 -10.57
N ALA A 119 0.88 -8.60 -11.48
CA ALA A 119 1.54 -9.59 -12.35
C ALA A 119 2.62 -10.47 -11.68
N HIS A 120 2.69 -10.48 -10.34
CA HIS A 120 3.64 -11.32 -9.60
C HIS A 120 2.96 -12.62 -9.19
N GLY A 121 3.69 -13.73 -9.22
CA GLY A 121 3.22 -15.04 -8.74
C GLY A 121 3.19 -15.14 -7.21
N GLY A 122 3.92 -14.24 -6.52
CA GLY A 122 3.93 -14.19 -5.06
C GLY A 122 5.14 -13.44 -4.53
N ASN A 123 5.40 -13.61 -3.23
CA ASN A 123 6.57 -13.05 -2.57
C ASN A 123 7.21 -14.14 -1.70
N ARG A 124 8.52 -14.32 -1.84
CA ARG A 124 9.32 -15.16 -0.97
C ARG A 124 9.89 -14.30 0.15
N PHE A 125 9.53 -14.62 1.38
CA PHE A 125 9.99 -13.90 2.56
C PHE A 125 11.15 -14.65 3.22
N ARG A 126 12.15 -13.89 3.69
CA ARG A 126 13.09 -14.35 4.70
C ARG A 126 13.01 -13.37 5.87
N LEU A 127 12.59 -13.90 7.01
CA LEU A 127 12.34 -13.13 8.22
C LEU A 127 13.40 -13.49 9.26
N ARG A 128 13.91 -12.49 9.99
CA ARG A 128 14.76 -12.72 11.16
C ARG A 128 14.02 -12.26 12.41
N LEU A 129 13.74 -13.21 13.28
CA LEU A 129 13.23 -12.96 14.62
C LEU A 129 14.44 -12.84 15.57
N ARG A 130 14.43 -11.82 16.43
CA ARG A 130 15.52 -11.49 17.36
C ARG A 130 15.02 -11.57 18.80
N ALA A 131 15.94 -11.62 19.75
CA ALA A 131 15.63 -11.65 21.18
C ALA A 131 14.63 -12.75 21.56
N LEU A 132 14.75 -13.91 20.91
CA LEU A 132 14.04 -15.12 21.30
C LEU A 132 14.73 -15.73 22.52
N ASP A 133 13.93 -16.16 23.49
CA ASP A 133 14.42 -16.94 24.63
C ASP A 133 14.82 -18.35 24.14
N SER A 134 16.08 -18.72 24.35
CA SER A 134 16.59 -20.05 23.98
C SER A 134 15.89 -21.18 24.72
N ALA A 135 15.34 -20.93 25.90
CA ALA A 135 14.57 -21.92 26.65
C ALA A 135 13.24 -22.29 25.96
N ARG A 136 12.76 -21.45 25.02
CA ARG A 136 11.52 -21.65 24.27
C ARG A 136 11.75 -22.25 22.88
N ARG A 137 12.93 -22.85 22.61
CA ARG A 137 13.26 -23.41 21.29
C ARG A 137 12.21 -24.41 20.80
N ASP A 138 11.84 -25.36 21.65
CA ASP A 138 10.92 -26.45 21.27
C ASP A 138 9.53 -25.89 20.92
N ASP A 139 9.05 -24.88 21.64
CA ASP A 139 7.80 -24.18 21.33
C ASP A 139 7.87 -23.47 19.96
N VAL A 140 9.00 -22.83 19.65
CA VAL A 140 9.22 -22.19 18.35
C VAL A 140 9.18 -23.24 17.23
N GLU A 141 9.84 -24.38 17.43
CA GLU A 141 9.86 -25.49 16.47
C GLU A 141 8.44 -26.06 16.27
N ALA A 142 7.66 -26.23 17.35
CA ALA A 142 6.27 -26.65 17.28
C ALA A 142 5.38 -25.66 16.50
N VAL A 143 5.54 -24.36 16.74
CA VAL A 143 4.82 -23.32 15.97
C VAL A 143 5.17 -23.39 14.48
N PHE A 144 6.44 -23.52 14.11
CA PHE A 144 6.83 -23.63 12.70
C PHE A 144 6.38 -24.94 12.05
N ALA A 145 6.32 -26.04 12.80
CA ALA A 145 5.74 -27.29 12.32
C ALA A 145 4.25 -27.12 12.00
N ALA A 146 3.47 -26.55 12.92
CA ALA A 146 2.06 -26.27 12.71
C ALA A 146 1.81 -25.31 11.53
N LEU A 147 2.65 -24.27 11.38
CA LEU A 147 2.58 -23.34 10.25
C LEU A 147 2.85 -24.01 8.90
N ARG A 148 3.72 -25.03 8.87
CA ARG A 148 4.00 -25.80 7.65
C ARG A 148 2.84 -26.72 7.27
N GLU A 149 2.17 -27.30 8.27
CA GLU A 149 1.07 -28.24 8.05
C GLU A 149 -0.23 -27.52 7.68
N HIS A 150 -0.56 -26.46 8.41
CA HIS A 150 -1.87 -25.80 8.32
C HIS A 150 -1.83 -24.44 7.60
N GLY A 151 -0.63 -23.88 7.40
CA GLY A 151 -0.47 -22.53 6.87
C GLY A 151 -0.90 -21.46 7.86
N LEU A 152 -1.33 -20.31 7.32
CA LEU A 152 -1.83 -19.16 8.08
C LEU A 152 -3.23 -18.79 7.58
N PRO A 153 -4.13 -18.34 8.47
CA PRO A 153 -5.37 -17.69 8.04
C PRO A 153 -5.07 -16.48 7.15
N ASN A 154 -5.55 -16.51 5.91
CA ASN A 154 -5.36 -15.44 4.94
C ASN A 154 -6.29 -14.24 5.22
N ARG A 155 -6.04 -13.54 6.32
CA ARG A 155 -6.84 -12.39 6.78
C ARG A 155 -6.25 -11.07 6.29
N PHE A 156 -7.10 -10.06 6.16
CA PHE A 156 -6.64 -8.69 6.03
C PHE A 156 -6.08 -8.21 7.39
N GLY A 157 -4.85 -7.70 7.38
CA GLY A 157 -4.25 -7.07 8.57
C GLY A 157 -4.81 -5.67 8.84
N GLU A 158 -4.53 -5.13 10.03
CA GLU A 158 -5.00 -3.82 10.50
C GLU A 158 -4.74 -2.68 9.49
N GLN A 159 -3.60 -2.71 8.81
CA GLN A 159 -3.23 -1.72 7.78
C GLN A 159 -4.26 -1.60 6.64
N ARG A 160 -5.10 -2.62 6.41
CA ARG A 160 -6.15 -2.58 5.38
C ARG A 160 -7.40 -1.86 5.84
N TYR A 161 -7.60 -1.75 7.14
CA TYR A 161 -8.74 -1.10 7.73
C TYR A 161 -8.50 0.39 8.03
N GLY A 162 -7.34 0.94 7.67
CA GLY A 162 -7.00 2.34 7.90
C GLY A 162 -6.73 2.65 9.39
N GLY A 163 -6.48 3.92 9.70
CA GLY A 163 -6.27 4.36 11.08
C GLY A 163 -7.48 3.99 11.96
N GLY A 164 -7.24 3.25 13.05
CA GLY A 164 -8.29 2.86 14.00
C GLY A 164 -9.39 1.94 13.45
N GLY A 165 -9.20 1.31 12.28
CA GLY A 165 -10.22 0.44 11.67
C GLY A 165 -11.32 1.16 10.89
N MET A 166 -11.20 2.48 10.72
CA MET A 166 -12.24 3.35 10.15
C MET A 166 -12.73 2.92 8.77
N ASN A 167 -11.89 2.33 7.91
CA ASN A 167 -12.30 1.91 6.58
C ASN A 167 -13.35 0.79 6.61
N ALA A 168 -13.31 -0.11 7.60
CA ALA A 168 -14.33 -1.15 7.75
C ALA A 168 -15.69 -0.52 8.05
N GLU A 169 -15.70 0.45 8.96
CA GLU A 169 -16.90 1.13 9.43
C GLU A 169 -17.52 2.00 8.33
N LEU A 170 -16.68 2.74 7.59
CA LEU A 170 -17.12 3.45 6.38
C LEU A 170 -17.73 2.50 5.35
N GLY A 171 -17.09 1.35 5.10
CA GLY A 171 -17.64 0.32 4.23
C GLY A 171 -19.01 -0.19 4.71
N ARG A 172 -19.16 -0.38 6.03
CA ARG A 172 -20.43 -0.78 6.65
C ARG A 172 -21.53 0.27 6.44
N TYR A 173 -21.24 1.55 6.68
CA TYR A 173 -22.20 2.63 6.43
C TYR A 173 -22.66 2.67 4.98
N LEU A 174 -21.74 2.46 4.04
CA LEU A 174 -22.06 2.43 2.62
C LEU A 174 -23.04 1.29 2.27
N VAL A 175 -22.78 0.09 2.78
CA VAL A 175 -23.65 -1.09 2.54
C VAL A 175 -25.02 -0.94 3.21
N GLU A 176 -25.07 -0.31 4.38
CA GLU A 176 -26.32 -0.06 5.11
C GLU A 176 -27.12 1.13 4.59
N GLY A 177 -26.64 1.84 3.56
CA GLY A 177 -27.30 3.03 3.04
C GLY A 177 -27.19 4.27 3.95
N LYS A 178 -26.27 4.26 4.92
CA LYS A 178 -26.09 5.32 5.92
C LYS A 178 -25.15 6.41 5.41
N ALA A 179 -25.60 7.13 4.39
CA ALA A 179 -24.82 8.16 3.70
C ALA A 179 -24.28 9.26 4.63
N ARG A 180 -25.10 9.71 5.59
CA ARG A 180 -24.70 10.74 6.56
C ARG A 180 -23.57 10.26 7.47
N ASP A 181 -23.68 9.05 8.01
CA ASP A 181 -22.66 8.46 8.89
C ASP A 181 -21.35 8.21 8.13
N TYR A 182 -21.45 7.77 6.88
CA TYR A 182 -20.30 7.65 5.97
C TYR A 182 -19.56 8.98 5.82
N LEU A 183 -20.27 10.08 5.54
CA LEU A 183 -19.65 11.40 5.39
C LEU A 183 -19.03 11.89 6.69
N LEU A 184 -19.70 11.69 7.84
CA LEU A 184 -19.17 12.08 9.15
C LEU A 184 -17.86 11.35 9.44
N GLY A 185 -17.80 10.04 9.19
CA GLY A 185 -16.58 9.25 9.38
C GLY A 185 -15.47 9.64 8.39
N TYR A 186 -15.80 9.86 7.12
CA TYR A 186 -14.82 10.17 6.08
C TYR A 186 -14.17 11.55 6.27
N LEU A 187 -14.95 12.52 6.76
CA LEU A 187 -14.52 13.91 7.01
C LEU A 187 -13.93 14.13 8.41
N CYS A 188 -13.93 13.10 9.26
CA CYS A 188 -13.36 13.15 10.60
C CYS A 188 -11.84 13.39 10.55
N GLU A 189 -11.30 14.22 11.45
CA GLU A 189 -9.86 14.51 11.53
C GLU A 189 -9.00 13.27 11.78
N ALA A 190 -9.55 12.27 12.48
CA ALA A 190 -8.87 11.01 12.75
C ALA A 190 -8.74 10.12 11.50
N HIS A 191 -9.47 10.41 10.42
CA HIS A 191 -9.41 9.64 9.19
C HIS A 191 -8.12 9.98 8.42
N ALA A 192 -7.37 8.96 7.98
CA ALA A 192 -6.07 9.13 7.33
C ALA A 192 -6.12 9.91 6.00
N GLY A 193 -7.30 9.99 5.37
CA GLY A 193 -7.55 10.80 4.18
C GLY A 193 -7.99 12.24 4.47
N CYS A 194 -8.11 12.62 5.76
CA CYS A 194 -8.52 13.95 6.14
C CYS A 194 -7.40 14.97 5.87
N SER A 195 -7.76 16.09 5.24
CA SER A 195 -6.87 17.21 4.96
C SER A 195 -7.55 18.52 5.36
N PRO A 196 -6.79 19.62 5.58
CA PRO A 196 -7.37 20.93 5.88
C PRO A 196 -8.41 21.40 4.85
N GLY A 197 -8.27 21.00 3.58
CA GLY A 197 -9.24 21.33 2.53
C GLY A 197 -10.65 20.75 2.77
N LEU A 198 -10.82 19.78 3.66
CA LEU A 198 -12.12 19.21 4.01
C LEU A 198 -12.85 19.95 5.14
N GLU A 199 -12.19 20.92 5.80
CA GLU A 199 -12.76 21.69 6.91
C GLU A 199 -14.09 22.39 6.55
N PRO A 200 -14.24 23.04 5.37
CA PRO A 200 -15.51 23.66 4.98
C PRO A 200 -16.66 22.65 4.84
N LEU A 201 -16.37 21.44 4.33
CA LEU A 201 -17.38 20.38 4.23
C LEU A 201 -17.79 19.85 5.59
N ARG A 202 -16.85 19.78 6.54
CA ARG A 202 -17.15 19.34 7.91
C ARG A 202 -18.06 20.34 8.62
N GLY A 203 -17.76 21.63 8.52
CA GLY A 203 -18.62 22.69 9.07
C GLY A 203 -20.04 22.60 8.50
N ALA A 204 -20.15 22.51 7.18
CA ALA A 204 -21.44 22.38 6.50
C ALA A 204 -22.20 21.09 6.89
N LEU A 205 -21.50 19.97 7.14
CA LEU A 205 -22.14 18.73 7.59
C LEU A 205 -22.64 18.79 9.04
N GLN A 206 -21.98 19.60 9.89
CA GLN A 206 -22.39 19.80 11.28
C GLN A 206 -23.58 20.75 11.41
N SER A 207 -23.61 21.82 10.61
CA SER A 207 -24.70 22.80 10.59
C SER A 207 -25.90 22.35 9.76
N ASP A 208 -25.64 21.53 8.73
CA ASP A 208 -26.55 21.22 7.62
C ASP A 208 -27.15 22.47 6.95
N ASP A 209 -26.42 23.59 6.98
CA ASP A 209 -26.86 24.86 6.41
C ASP A 209 -26.57 24.96 4.90
N LYS A 210 -27.57 25.41 4.15
CA LYS A 210 -27.51 25.53 2.69
C LYS A 210 -26.43 26.51 2.22
N ALA A 211 -26.23 27.63 2.92
CA ALA A 211 -25.23 28.62 2.54
C ALA A 211 -23.81 28.10 2.83
N GLU A 212 -23.64 27.36 3.92
CA GLU A 212 -22.39 26.65 4.20
C GLU A 212 -22.08 25.58 3.17
N TRP A 213 -23.05 24.78 2.73
CA TRP A 213 -22.86 23.80 1.65
C TRP A 213 -22.43 24.46 0.32
N ARG A 214 -23.00 25.62 -0.02
CA ARG A 214 -22.58 26.39 -1.22
C ARG A 214 -21.15 26.90 -1.09
N ARG A 215 -20.80 27.44 0.08
CA ARG A 215 -19.44 27.92 0.37
C ARG A 215 -18.45 26.77 0.25
N ALA A 216 -18.73 25.64 0.90
CA ALA A 216 -17.95 24.41 0.83
C ALA A 216 -17.75 23.94 -0.63
N GLY A 217 -18.80 23.95 -1.45
CA GLY A 217 -18.72 23.59 -2.87
C GLY A 217 -17.84 24.52 -3.70
N SER A 218 -17.90 25.84 -3.45
CA SER A 218 -17.03 26.81 -4.14
C SER A 218 -15.54 26.65 -3.78
N GLN A 219 -15.27 26.16 -2.57
CA GLN A 219 -13.91 25.92 -2.05
C GLN A 219 -13.41 24.50 -2.35
N ALA A 220 -14.26 23.61 -2.88
CA ALA A 220 -13.93 22.21 -3.14
C ALA A 220 -12.98 21.98 -4.34
N GLN A 221 -12.49 23.03 -5.00
CA GLN A 221 -11.61 22.91 -6.17
C GLN A 221 -10.26 22.24 -5.82
N ASP A 222 -9.80 22.39 -4.57
CA ASP A 222 -8.53 21.84 -4.06
C ASP A 222 -8.71 20.59 -3.17
N VAL A 223 -9.90 19.98 -3.21
CA VAL A 223 -10.35 18.98 -2.23
C VAL A 223 -10.57 17.62 -2.92
N PRO A 224 -10.51 16.47 -2.22
CA PRO A 224 -10.78 15.16 -2.83
C PRO A 224 -12.02 15.15 -3.73
N ARG A 225 -11.94 14.41 -4.85
CA ARG A 225 -12.93 14.38 -5.96
C ARG A 225 -14.40 14.20 -5.53
N ILE A 226 -14.64 13.63 -4.35
CA ILE A 226 -15.96 13.40 -3.77
C ILE A 226 -16.60 14.68 -3.17
N ALA A 227 -15.80 15.67 -2.76
CA ALA A 227 -16.28 16.81 -1.99
C ALA A 227 -17.18 17.76 -2.79
N GLY A 228 -16.78 18.11 -4.02
CA GLY A 228 -17.56 19.00 -4.88
C GLY A 228 -18.97 18.47 -5.18
N PRO A 229 -19.12 17.20 -5.64
CA PRO A 229 -20.43 16.58 -5.87
C PRO A 229 -21.32 16.55 -4.61
N VAL A 230 -20.77 16.17 -3.46
CA VAL A 230 -21.53 16.12 -2.19
C VAL A 230 -22.02 17.52 -1.81
N ALA A 231 -21.13 18.51 -1.80
CA ALA A 231 -21.49 19.88 -1.45
C ALA A 231 -22.53 20.47 -2.41
N ALA A 232 -22.43 20.19 -3.71
CA ALA A 232 -23.40 20.63 -4.70
C ALA A 232 -24.78 19.99 -4.50
N GLN A 233 -24.84 18.69 -4.15
CA GLN A 233 -26.09 18.02 -3.85
C GLN A 233 -26.75 18.61 -2.60
N MET A 234 -26.00 18.74 -1.50
CA MET A 234 -26.52 19.28 -0.24
C MET A 234 -26.89 20.77 -0.34
N ALA A 235 -26.17 21.55 -1.14
CA ALA A 235 -26.56 22.93 -1.46
C ALA A 235 -27.89 23.03 -2.22
N ARG A 236 -28.27 21.98 -2.97
CA ARG A 236 -29.51 21.90 -3.72
C ARG A 236 -30.65 21.33 -2.87
N ARG A 237 -30.35 20.29 -2.08
CA ARG A 237 -31.29 19.58 -1.19
C ARG A 237 -30.60 19.25 0.15
N PRO A 238 -30.58 20.20 1.10
CA PRO A 238 -30.06 19.94 2.44
C PRO A 238 -30.81 18.77 3.10
N GLY A 239 -30.10 17.92 3.84
CA GLY A 239 -30.67 16.73 4.48
C GLY A 239 -30.95 15.52 3.57
N ASP A 240 -30.90 15.64 2.23
CA ASP A 240 -31.17 14.55 1.28
C ASP A 240 -29.93 13.65 1.10
N PHE A 241 -29.45 13.05 2.18
CA PHE A 241 -28.24 12.22 2.16
C PHE A 241 -28.44 10.91 1.39
N ASP A 242 -29.67 10.38 1.37
CA ASP A 242 -29.99 9.11 0.70
C ASP A 242 -29.73 9.17 -0.82
N SER A 243 -29.89 10.35 -1.42
CA SER A 243 -29.60 10.59 -2.84
C SER A 243 -28.12 10.62 -3.23
N LEU A 244 -27.20 10.46 -2.25
CA LEU A 244 -25.76 10.43 -2.48
C LEU A 244 -25.20 9.02 -2.76
N LEU A 245 -25.97 7.98 -2.45
CA LEU A 245 -25.62 6.57 -2.64
C LEU A 245 -26.30 5.98 -3.88
#